data_AF-A0A368GMR2-F1
#
_entry.id   AF-A0A368GMR2-F1
#
_cell.length_a   1.000
_cell.length_b   1.000
_cell.length_c   1.000
_cell.angle_alpha   90.00
_cell.angle_beta   90.00
_cell.angle_gamma   90.00
#
_symmetry.space_group_name_H-M   'P 1'
#
loop_
_entity.id
_entity.type
_entity.pdbx_description
1 polymer ?
#
loop_
_entity_poly.entity_id
_entity_poly.type
_entity_poly.pdbx_seq_one_letter_code
_entity_poly.pdbx_strand_id
1 'polypeptide(L)'
;MKLRNGLDGLLRSRQITVFLGCGLAYDICVRHTVRDANDCGYLTGVVRDCSKGFSQKMVEDTNRVLASENIAILNAQTAIDIINKRKLPLEWLVKLVNTNILKKTQTSLTD
;
A
#
# COMPACT_ATOMS: atom_id res chain seq x y z
N MET A 1 -0.39 9.34 14.01
CA MET A 1 -1.84 9.62 14.11
C MET A 1 -2.55 8.55 13.29
N LYS A 2 -3.16 7.54 13.94
CA LYS A 2 -3.80 6.39 13.25
C LYS A 2 -5.16 6.84 12.70
N LEU A 3 -5.39 6.64 11.40
CA LEU A 3 -6.69 6.90 10.78
C LEU A 3 -7.77 6.00 11.37
N ARG A 4 -8.54 6.54 12.30
CA ARG A 4 -9.86 6.03 12.69
C ARG A 4 -10.91 6.64 11.77
N ASN A 5 -10.78 6.46 10.46
CA ASN A 5 -11.83 6.84 9.52
C ASN A 5 -12.80 5.66 9.35
N GLY A 6 -14.04 5.93 8.90
CA GLY A 6 -15.06 4.88 8.73
C GLY A 6 -14.64 3.77 7.77
N LEU A 7 -13.71 4.05 6.84
CA LEU A 7 -13.20 3.08 5.89
C LEU A 7 -12.27 2.05 6.53
N ASP A 8 -11.27 2.44 7.34
CA ASP A 8 -10.37 1.49 8.04
C ASP A 8 -11.17 0.53 8.92
N GLY A 9 -12.13 1.06 9.69
CA GLY A 9 -13.02 0.24 10.53
C GLY A 9 -13.83 -0.78 9.72
N LEU A 10 -14.39 -0.35 8.58
CA LEU A 10 -15.14 -1.22 7.67
C LEU A 10 -14.27 -2.30 7.02
N LEU A 11 -13.06 -1.96 6.61
CA LEU A 11 -12.14 -2.91 5.98
C LEU A 11 -11.68 -3.96 6.99
N ARG A 12 -11.37 -3.54 8.23
CA ARG A 12 -10.98 -4.45 9.31
C ARG A 12 -12.10 -5.38 9.76
N SER A 13 -13.34 -4.89 9.84
CA SER A 13 -14.48 -5.75 10.18
C SER A 13 -14.71 -6.86 9.16
N ARG A 14 -14.22 -6.66 7.92
CA ARG A 14 -14.22 -7.66 6.84
C ARG A 14 -12.91 -8.43 6.69
N GLN A 15 -11.97 -8.28 7.62
CA GLN A 15 -10.68 -9.00 7.64
C GLN A 15 -9.85 -8.76 6.36
N ILE A 16 -10.00 -7.59 5.74
CA ILE A 16 -9.22 -7.21 4.57
C ILE A 16 -7.80 -6.88 5.01
N THR A 17 -6.80 -7.42 4.29
CA THR A 17 -5.37 -7.22 4.58
C THR A 17 -4.61 -6.58 3.42
N VAL A 18 -5.21 -6.59 2.23
CA VAL A 18 -4.65 -6.04 0.99
C VAL A 18 -5.49 -4.85 0.53
N PHE A 19 -4.85 -3.73 0.23
CA PHE A 19 -5.48 -2.53 -0.30
C PHE A 19 -4.91 -2.18 -1.68
N LEU A 20 -5.76 -2.17 -2.71
CA LEU A 20 -5.40 -1.75 -4.05
C LEU A 20 -6.19 -0.47 -4.40
N GLY A 21 -5.47 0.63 -4.63
CA GLY A 21 -6.07 1.93 -4.95
C GLY A 21 -5.95 2.29 -6.43
N CYS A 22 -6.95 2.99 -6.97
CA CYS A 22 -6.88 3.62 -8.28
C CYS A 22 -7.81 4.84 -8.34
N GLY A 23 -7.62 5.69 -9.37
CA GLY A 23 -8.55 6.78 -9.66
C GLY A 23 -7.90 8.13 -9.93
N LEU A 24 -8.63 9.20 -9.57
CA LEU A 24 -8.29 10.59 -9.83
C LEU A 24 -8.27 11.38 -8.51
N ALA A 25 -7.24 12.19 -8.22
CA ALA A 25 -5.97 12.32 -8.93
C ALA A 25 -4.90 11.37 -8.36
N TYR A 26 -4.14 10.71 -9.23
CA TYR A 26 -3.05 9.77 -8.90
C TYR A 26 -2.07 10.36 -7.89
N ASP A 27 -1.69 11.61 -8.14
CA ASP A 27 -0.67 12.39 -7.45
C ASP A 27 -1.18 13.22 -6.27
N ILE A 28 -2.48 13.11 -5.95
CA ILE A 28 -3.13 13.80 -4.84
C ILE A 28 -3.93 12.79 -4.01
N CYS A 29 -5.22 12.59 -4.30
CA CYS A 29 -6.12 11.78 -3.47
C CYS A 29 -5.70 10.31 -3.43
N VAL A 30 -5.30 9.75 -4.58
CA VAL A 30 -4.87 8.35 -4.64
C VAL A 30 -3.58 8.17 -3.86
N ARG A 31 -2.56 9.02 -4.08
CA ARG A 31 -1.31 9.04 -3.31
C ARG A 31 -1.56 9.03 -1.81
N HIS A 32 -2.32 9.99 -1.29
CA HIS A 32 -2.53 10.09 0.16
C HIS A 32 -3.30 8.87 0.69
N THR A 33 -4.35 8.43 -0.01
CA THR A 33 -5.14 7.26 0.40
C THR A 33 -4.33 5.98 0.46
N VAL A 34 -3.46 5.70 -0.52
CA VAL A 34 -2.63 4.49 -0.50
C VAL A 34 -1.54 4.57 0.57
N ARG A 35 -0.98 5.75 0.84
CA ARG A 35 0.00 5.94 1.93
C ARG A 35 -0.66 5.71 3.29
N ASP A 36 -1.84 6.28 3.48
CA ASP A 36 -2.67 6.08 4.66
C ASP A 36 -2.98 4.60 4.91
N ALA A 37 -3.36 3.85 3.88
CA ALA A 37 -3.54 2.40 3.98
C ALA A 37 -2.22 1.68 4.31
N ASN A 38 -1.10 2.09 3.72
CA ASN A 38 0.20 1.52 4.02
C ASN A 38 0.56 1.69 5.51
N ASP A 39 0.35 2.88 6.06
CA ASP A 39 0.60 3.22 7.47
C ASP A 39 -0.35 2.47 8.43
N CYS A 40 -1.58 2.20 7.99
CA CYS A 40 -2.53 1.35 8.69
C CYS A 40 -2.16 -0.15 8.67
N GLY A 41 -1.07 -0.52 8.00
CA GLY A 41 -0.52 -1.87 7.99
C GLY A 41 -1.05 -2.77 6.86
N TYR A 42 -1.83 -2.23 5.93
CA TYR A 42 -2.27 -2.99 4.76
C TYR A 42 -1.10 -3.28 3.81
N LEU A 43 -1.13 -4.43 3.16
CA LEU A 43 -0.31 -4.70 1.98
C LEU A 43 -0.88 -3.87 0.83
N THR A 44 -0.15 -2.86 0.39
CA THR A 44 -0.73 -1.77 -0.39
C THR A 44 -0.15 -1.67 -1.80
N GLY A 45 -1.00 -1.39 -2.78
CA GLY A 45 -0.57 -1.07 -4.14
C GLY A 45 -1.47 -0.03 -4.82
N VAL A 46 -0.94 0.63 -5.84
CA VAL A 46 -1.68 1.55 -6.71
C VAL A 46 -1.73 0.98 -8.13
N VAL A 47 -2.90 1.03 -8.78
CA VAL A 47 -3.08 0.59 -10.17
C VAL A 47 -2.91 1.81 -11.09
N ARG A 48 -1.71 1.94 -11.65
CA ARG A 48 -1.23 3.15 -12.33
C ARG A 48 -1.98 3.43 -13.62
N ASP A 49 -2.21 2.42 -14.45
CA ASP A 49 -2.94 2.53 -15.73
C ASP A 49 -4.45 2.73 -15.55
N CYS A 50 -4.99 2.46 -14.35
CA CYS A 50 -6.34 2.84 -13.94
C CYS A 50 -6.41 4.18 -13.18
N SER A 51 -5.33 4.97 -13.22
CA SER A 51 -5.24 6.25 -12.50
C SER A 51 -4.72 7.36 -13.39
N LYS A 52 -5.10 8.60 -13.11
CA LYS A 52 -4.64 9.75 -13.89
C LYS A 52 -4.17 10.86 -12.94
N GLY A 53 -3.02 11.44 -13.24
CA GLY A 53 -2.45 12.52 -12.44
C GLY A 53 -2.90 13.89 -12.90
N PHE A 54 -2.79 14.86 -12.02
CA PHE A 54 -3.00 16.27 -12.28
C PHE A 54 -1.80 16.88 -13.04
N SER A 55 -0.56 16.56 -12.65
CA SER A 55 0.64 17.02 -13.36
C SER A 55 1.74 15.96 -13.44
N GLN A 56 2.56 16.02 -14.49
CA GLN A 56 3.68 15.05 -14.66
C GLN A 56 4.70 15.14 -13.52
N LYS A 57 5.08 16.36 -13.12
CA LYS A 57 6.02 16.58 -12.01
C LYS A 57 5.54 15.92 -10.71
N MET A 58 4.25 16.05 -10.39
CA MET A 58 3.70 15.45 -9.18
C MET A 58 3.48 13.92 -9.32
N VAL A 59 3.21 13.42 -10.53
CA VAL A 59 3.20 11.98 -10.81
C VAL A 59 4.57 11.35 -10.56
N GLU A 60 5.64 11.98 -11.03
CA GLU A 60 7.01 11.52 -10.79
C GLU A 60 7.35 11.53 -9.30
N ASP A 61 6.98 12.59 -8.58
CA ASP A 61 7.14 12.67 -7.14
C ASP A 61 6.39 11.57 -6.40
N THR A 62 5.15 11.30 -6.82
CA THR A 62 4.34 10.22 -6.27
C THR A 62 5.03 8.88 -6.46
N ASN A 63 5.57 8.60 -7.66
CA ASN A 63 6.27 7.33 -7.92
C ASN A 63 7.46 7.13 -6.96
N ARG A 64 8.25 8.18 -6.70
CA ARG A 64 9.38 8.12 -5.76
C ARG A 64 8.92 7.82 -4.34
N VAL A 65 7.87 8.49 -3.88
CA VAL A 65 7.33 8.30 -2.53
C VAL A 65 6.79 6.89 -2.35
N LEU A 66 5.98 6.39 -3.29
CA LEU A 66 5.42 5.04 -3.21
C LEU A 66 6.52 3.97 -3.17
N ALA A 67 7.57 4.12 -4.00
CA ALA A 67 8.71 3.21 -3.96
C ALA A 67 9.45 3.24 -2.61
N SER A 68 9.69 4.42 -2.04
CA SER A 68 10.38 4.56 -0.74
C SER A 68 9.60 3.97 0.44
N GLU A 69 8.28 3.86 0.32
CA GLU A 69 7.38 3.38 1.38
C GLU A 69 6.96 1.92 1.18
N ASN A 70 7.58 1.20 0.23
CA ASN A 70 7.22 -0.18 -0.15
C ASN A 70 5.73 -0.33 -0.55
N ILE A 71 5.22 0.64 -1.30
CA ILE A 71 3.89 0.58 -1.91
C ILE A 71 4.06 0.18 -3.37
N ALA A 72 3.43 -0.92 -3.77
CA ALA A 72 3.60 -1.46 -5.11
C ALA A 72 2.93 -0.59 -6.18
N ILE A 73 3.64 -0.28 -7.27
CA ILE A 73 3.06 0.39 -8.45
C ILE A 73 2.74 -0.68 -9.48
N LEU A 74 1.45 -0.85 -9.79
CA LEU A 74 0.91 -1.97 -10.55
C LEU A 74 0.25 -1.48 -11.85
N ASN A 75 0.07 -2.40 -12.79
CA ASN A 75 -0.90 -2.25 -13.87
C ASN A 75 -2.15 -3.11 -13.58
N ALA A 76 -3.22 -2.91 -14.36
CA ALA A 76 -4.50 -3.60 -14.16
C ALA A 76 -4.34 -5.12 -14.22
N GLN A 77 -3.53 -5.62 -15.15
CA GLN A 77 -3.27 -7.07 -15.27
C GLN A 77 -2.60 -7.64 -14.01
N THR A 78 -1.59 -6.95 -13.47
CA THR A 78 -0.93 -7.38 -12.24
C THR A 78 -1.89 -7.32 -11.05
N ALA A 79 -2.78 -6.32 -10.98
CA ALA A 79 -3.82 -6.27 -9.95
C ALA A 79 -4.77 -7.48 -10.02
N ILE A 80 -5.18 -7.87 -11.23
CA ILE A 80 -5.99 -9.08 -11.47
C ILE A 80 -5.23 -10.34 -11.04
N ASP A 81 -3.94 -10.44 -11.33
CA ASP A 81 -3.12 -11.59 -10.91
C ASP A 81 -2.97 -11.68 -9.40
N ILE A 82 -2.85 -10.54 -8.71
CA ILE A 82 -2.84 -10.46 -7.24
C ILE A 82 -4.18 -10.92 -6.66
N ILE A 83 -5.31 -10.41 -7.19
CA ILE A 83 -6.65 -10.79 -6.74
C ILE A 83 -6.86 -12.31 -6.90
N ASN A 84 -6.36 -12.87 -8.01
CA ASN A 84 -6.41 -14.30 -8.29
C ASN A 84 -5.29 -15.11 -7.59
N LYS A 85 -4.53 -14.49 -6.68
CA LYS A 85 -3.46 -15.12 -5.89
C LYS A 85 -2.34 -15.75 -6.72
N ARG A 86 -2.14 -15.28 -7.95
CA ARG A 86 -1.09 -15.75 -8.88
C ARG A 86 0.23 -15.00 -8.72
N LYS A 87 0.19 -13.79 -8.15
CA LYS A 87 1.37 -12.91 -8.02
C LYS A 87 1.36 -12.18 -6.68
N LEU A 88 2.55 -11.97 -6.14
CA LEU A 88 2.79 -11.18 -4.93
C LEU A 88 3.88 -10.13 -5.21
N PRO A 89 3.62 -8.83 -4.99
CA PRO A 89 4.64 -7.78 -5.11
C PRO A 89 5.79 -7.97 -4.11
N LEU A 90 7.03 -7.66 -4.54
CA LEU A 90 8.22 -7.78 -3.68
C LEU A 90 8.18 -6.77 -2.53
N GLU A 91 7.60 -5.60 -2.77
CA GLU A 91 7.39 -4.55 -1.78
C GLU A 91 6.62 -5.08 -0.56
N TRP A 92 5.66 -5.99 -0.79
CA TRP A 92 4.89 -6.62 0.28
C TRP A 92 5.72 -7.61 1.07
N LEU A 93 6.59 -8.38 0.40
CA LEU A 93 7.51 -9.30 1.07
C LEU A 93 8.49 -8.55 1.95
N VAL A 94 9.09 -7.47 1.45
CA VAL A 94 10.00 -6.60 2.22
C VAL A 94 9.30 -6.08 3.47
N LYS A 95 8.06 -5.60 3.33
CA LYS A 95 7.27 -5.11 4.47
C LYS A 95 7.00 -6.20 5.51
N LEU A 96 6.62 -7.40 5.09
CA LEU A 96 6.35 -8.52 5.98
C LEU A 96 7.61 -8.98 6.72
N VAL A 97 8.74 -9.10 6.01
CA VAL A 97 10.02 -9.50 6.59
C VAL A 97 10.50 -8.46 7.60
N ASN A 98 10.49 -7.18 7.25
CA ASN A 98 10.91 -6.11 8.16
C ASN A 98 10.04 -6.06 9.43
N THR A 99 8.73 -6.24 9.28
CA THR A 99 7.82 -6.29 10.43
C THR A 99 8.13 -7.46 11.36
N ASN A 100 8.48 -8.62 10.81
CA ASN A 100 8.81 -9.82 11.59
C ASN A 100 10.17 -9.71 12.30
N ILE A 101 11.17 -9.10 11.65
CA ILE A 101 12.48 -8.83 12.27
C ILE A 101 12.28 -7.92 13.49
N LEU A 102 11.57 -6.79 13.33
CA LEU A 102 11.33 -5.83 14.41
C LEU A 102 10.60 -6.46 15.61
N LYS A 103 9.64 -7.36 15.37
CA LYS A 103 8.96 -8.10 16.44
C LYS A 103 9.91 -9.01 17.20
N LYS A 104 10.78 -9.76 16.49
CA LYS A 104 11.73 -10.68 17.11
C LYS A 104 12.76 -9.95 17.99
N THR A 105 13.22 -8.76 17.56
CA THR A 105 14.16 -7.96 18.34
C THR A 105 13.56 -7.45 19.65
N GLN A 106 12.25 -7.15 19.67
CA GLN A 106 11.57 -6.69 20.89
C GLN A 106 11.33 -7.82 21.90
N THR A 107 11.08 -9.05 21.45
CA THR A 107 10.91 -10.21 22.35
C THR A 107 12.22 -10.64 23.02
N SER A 108 13.39 -10.33 22.43
CA SER A 108 14.70 -10.71 22.97
C SER A 108 15.25 -9.73 24.03
N LEU A 109 14.52 -8.65 24.33
CA LEU A 109 14.89 -7.61 25.31
C LEU A 109 14.03 -7.69 26.59
N THR A 110 13.17 -8.70 26.71
CA THR A 110 12.29 -8.94 27.88
C THR A 110 12.61 -10.23 28.63
N ASP A 111 13.75 -10.86 28.34
CA ASP A 111 14.29 -12.01 29.10
C ASP A 111 15.58 -11.59 29.84
#